data_AF-A0A4R3L4H3-F1
#
_entry.id   AF-A0A4R3L4H3-F1
#
_cell.length_a   1.000
_cell.length_b   1.000
_cell.length_c   1.000
_cell.angle_alpha   90.00
_cell.angle_beta   90.00
_cell.angle_gamma   90.00
#
_symmetry.space_group_name_H-M   'P 1'
#
loop_
_entity.id
_entity.type
_entity.pdbx_description
1 polymer ?
#
loop_
_entity_poly.entity_id
_entity_poly.type
_entity_poly.pdbx_seq_one_letter_code
_entity_poly.pdbx_strand_id
1 'polypeptide(L)'
;MLKIRVMGKADLLNHFMSDFKSHPQYQIKLESKSYPCTPNNEGMVFANFEFKPRHRRSLTVTLFTTNNKELELNLLDGQAVEIDQGVTFINGKVLDIFS
;
A
#
# COMPACT_ATOMS: atom_id res chain seq x y z
N MET A 1 0.94 -4.69 3.85
CA MET A 1 1.41 -3.30 3.96
C MET A 1 2.87 -3.29 3.54
N LEU A 2 3.23 -2.53 2.51
CA LEU A 2 4.60 -2.49 2.01
C LEU A 2 5.45 -1.58 2.89
N LYS A 3 6.57 -2.08 3.39
CA LYS A 3 7.59 -1.33 4.13
C LYS A 3 8.88 -1.40 3.34
N ILE A 4 9.50 -0.26 3.07
CA ILE A 4 10.77 -0.17 2.36
C ILE A 4 11.80 0.46 3.31
N ARG A 5 12.99 -0.13 3.38
CA ARG A 5 14.17 0.44 4.05
C ARG A 5 15.16 0.86 2.98
N VAL A 6 15.58 2.12 3.03
CA VAL A 6 16.60 2.68 2.13
C VAL A 6 17.79 3.15 2.95
N MET A 7 18.99 2.85 2.45
CA MET A 7 20.27 3.16 3.10
C MET A 7 21.20 3.82 2.08
N GLY A 8 21.91 4.87 2.50
CA GLY A 8 22.86 5.57 1.65
C GLY A 8 23.47 6.79 2.35
N LYS A 9 24.24 7.58 1.58
CA LYS A 9 24.77 8.86 2.04
C LYS A 9 23.64 9.83 2.37
N ALA A 10 23.83 10.66 3.39
CA ALA A 10 22.81 11.58 3.88
C ALA A 10 22.23 12.47 2.75
N ASP A 11 23.09 13.04 1.89
CA ASP A 11 22.66 13.94 0.82
C ASP A 11 21.80 13.24 -0.22
N LEU A 12 22.16 12.00 -0.59
CA LEU A 12 21.40 11.19 -1.55
C LEU A 12 20.07 10.73 -0.95
N LEU A 13 20.07 10.36 0.33
CA LEU A 13 18.84 9.98 1.02
C LEU A 13 17.89 11.18 1.15
N ASN A 14 18.40 12.38 1.43
CA ASN A 14 17.59 13.59 1.50
C ASN A 14 16.91 13.92 0.16
N HIS A 15 17.63 13.77 -0.96
CA HIS A 15 17.06 13.93 -2.31
C HIS A 15 15.98 12.88 -2.58
N PHE A 16 16.31 11.60 -2.37
CA PHE A 16 15.35 10.50 -2.52
C PHE A 16 14.09 10.70 -1.67
N MET A 17 14.23 11.18 -0.43
CA MET A 17 13.11 11.50 0.45
C MET A 17 12.25 12.65 -0.06
N SER A 18 12.87 13.70 -0.61
CA SER A 18 12.15 14.85 -1.18
C SER A 18 11.22 14.40 -2.32
N ASP A 19 11.73 13.56 -3.22
CA ASP A 19 10.96 13.03 -4.35
C ASP A 19 9.77 12.19 -3.87
N PHE A 20 9.97 11.35 -2.85
CA PHE A 20 8.88 10.56 -2.29
C PHE A 20 7.88 11.39 -1.45
N LYS A 21 8.32 12.47 -0.80
CA LYS A 21 7.40 13.38 -0.06
C LYS A 21 6.43 14.08 -1.00
N SER A 22 6.82 14.30 -2.26
CA SER A 22 5.91 14.85 -3.28
C SER A 22 4.75 13.91 -3.59
N HIS A 23 4.85 12.62 -3.21
CA HIS A 23 3.87 11.61 -3.53
C HIS A 23 2.84 11.39 -2.39
N PRO A 24 1.59 11.81 -2.61
CA PRO A 24 0.40 11.56 -1.80
C PRO A 24 0.26 10.31 -0.94
N GLN A 25 0.66 9.18 -1.53
CA GLN A 25 0.35 7.83 -1.10
C GLN A 25 1.41 7.23 -0.16
N TYR A 26 2.49 7.97 0.09
CA TYR A 26 3.55 7.52 0.98
C TYR A 26 3.56 8.40 2.22
N GLN A 27 3.38 7.76 3.38
CA GLN A 27 3.71 8.37 4.66
C GLN A 27 5.16 8.02 4.99
N ILE A 28 6.00 9.05 5.03
CA ILE A 28 7.44 8.89 5.23
C ILE A 28 7.77 9.14 6.69
N LYS A 29 8.36 8.14 7.35
CA LYS A 29 8.86 8.25 8.73
C LYS A 29 10.37 8.23 8.68
N LEU A 30 10.98 9.40 8.89
CA LEU A 30 12.43 9.52 9.01
C LEU A 30 12.83 9.14 10.44
N GLU A 31 13.58 8.07 10.58
CA GLU A 31 14.19 7.67 11.84
C GLU A 31 15.70 7.72 11.68
N SER A 32 16.30 8.86 12.02
CA SER A 32 17.75 8.96 12.12
C SER A 32 18.19 8.43 13.48
N LYS A 33 18.78 7.23 13.52
CA LYS A 33 19.56 6.79 14.67
C LYS A 33 21.01 7.13 14.41
N SER A 34 21.65 7.84 15.34
CA SER A 34 23.09 8.00 15.33
C SER A 34 23.73 6.67 15.71
N TYR A 35 24.36 6.02 14.73
CA TYR A 35 25.24 4.90 15.02
C TYR A 35 26.62 5.45 15.37
N PRO A 36 27.36 4.85 16.31
CA PRO A 36 28.73 5.24 16.59
C PRO A 36 29.52 5.20 15.27
N CYS A 37 30.18 6.31 14.93
CA CYS A 37 30.89 6.49 13.67
C CYS A 37 31.82 5.30 13.41
N THR A 38 31.68 4.68 12.24
CA THR A 38 32.75 3.87 11.68
C THR A 38 33.95 4.78 11.36
N PRO A 39 35.19 4.26 11.37
CA PRO A 39 36.42 5.07 11.29
C PRO A 39 36.55 5.93 10.00
N ASN A 40 35.65 5.77 9.03
CA ASN A 40 35.64 6.51 7.76
C ASN A 40 34.71 7.74 7.74
N ASN A 41 34.11 8.12 8.87
CA ASN A 41 33.31 9.35 8.97
C ASN A 41 32.07 9.41 8.04
N GLU A 42 31.62 8.27 7.50
CA GLU A 42 30.43 8.19 6.68
C GLU A 42 29.21 7.85 7.54
N GLY A 43 28.40 8.87 7.86
CA GLY A 43 27.12 8.69 8.54
C GLY A 43 26.10 8.01 7.63
N MET A 44 25.60 6.84 8.04
CA MET A 44 24.49 6.15 7.36
C MET A 44 23.15 6.53 7.99
N VAL A 45 22.18 6.90 7.16
CA VAL A 45 20.82 7.26 7.59
C VAL A 45 19.82 6.21 7.09
N PHE A 46 18.77 5.97 7.86
CA PHE A 46 17.71 5.02 7.55
C PHE A 46 16.39 5.77 7.35
N ALA A 47 15.65 5.38 6.31
CA ALA A 47 14.30 5.87 6.04
C ALA A 47 13.30 4.71 6.00
N ASN A 48 12.18 4.86 6.72
CA ASN A 48 11.06 3.92 6.69
C ASN A 48 9.90 4.54 5.90
N PHE A 49 9.43 3.81 4.88
CA PHE A 49 8.28 4.21 4.06
C PHE A 49 7.06 3.39 4.42
N GLU A 50 5.95 4.07 4.69
CA GLU A 50 4.65 3.45 4.92
C GLU A 50 3.70 3.84 3.77
N PHE A 51 3.39 2.90 2.88
CA PHE A 51 2.43 3.14 1.81
C PHE A 51 1.00 3.11 2.35
N LYS A 52 0.28 4.22 2.17
CA LYS A 52 -1.13 4.40 2.48
C LYS A 52 -1.87 4.86 1.23
N PRO A 53 -2.63 3.98 0.55
CA PRO A 53 -3.40 4.39 -0.62
C PRO A 53 -4.42 5.47 -0.22
N ARG A 54 -4.42 6.61 -0.93
CA ARG A 54 -5.31 7.76 -0.65
C ARG A 54 -6.79 7.43 -0.86
N HIS A 55 -7.08 6.55 -1.82
CA HIS A 55 -8.43 6.10 -2.13
C HIS A 55 -8.41 4.58 -2.19
N ARG A 56 -9.12 3.94 -1.27
CA ARG A 56 -9.47 2.53 -1.41
C ARG A 56 -10.78 2.47 -2.19
N ARG A 57 -10.81 1.66 -3.24
CA ARG A 57 -12.02 1.48 -4.04
C ARG A 57 -12.88 0.41 -3.39
N SER A 58 -14.13 0.73 -3.11
CA SER A 58 -15.12 -0.28 -2.71
C SER A 58 -15.75 -0.87 -3.96
N LEU A 59 -15.95 -2.18 -3.97
CA LEU A 59 -16.70 -2.89 -5.00
C LEU A 59 -17.76 -3.73 -4.28
N THR A 60 -19.02 -3.47 -4.60
CA THR A 60 -20.15 -4.28 -4.11
C THR A 60 -20.53 -5.28 -5.19
N VAL A 61 -20.53 -6.56 -4.84
CA VAL A 61 -20.90 -7.66 -5.73
C VAL A 61 -22.21 -8.25 -5.23
N THR A 62 -23.25 -8.16 -6.04
CA THR A 62 -24.55 -8.76 -5.77
C THR A 62 -24.66 -10.11 -6.48
N LEU A 63 -24.82 -11.18 -5.72
CA LEU A 63 -25.02 -12.53 -6.21
C LEU A 63 -26.49 -12.94 -5.99
N PHE A 64 -27.11 -13.47 -7.04
CA PHE A 64 -28.44 -14.05 -6.97
C PHE A 64 -28.33 -15.57 -7.04
N THR A 65 -28.86 -16.24 -6.01
CA THR A 65 -28.98 -17.70 -6.03
C THR A 65 -30.17 -18.14 -6.88
N THR A 66 -30.22 -19.42 -7.22
CA THR A 66 -31.34 -20.03 -7.98
C THR A 66 -32.70 -19.91 -7.29
N ASN A 67 -32.73 -19.61 -5.99
CA ASN A 67 -33.95 -19.35 -5.21
C ASN A 67 -34.18 -17.85 -4.94
N ASN A 68 -33.64 -16.96 -5.77
CA ASN A 68 -33.77 -15.49 -5.65
C ASN A 68 -33.32 -14.92 -4.30
N LYS A 69 -32.44 -15.62 -3.59
CA LYS A 69 -31.78 -15.02 -2.42
C LYS A 69 -30.64 -14.16 -2.91
N GLU A 70 -30.56 -12.98 -2.34
CA GLU A 70 -29.51 -12.02 -2.61
C GLU A 70 -28.39 -12.20 -1.59
N LEU A 71 -27.16 -12.25 -2.08
CA LEU A 71 -25.95 -12.20 -1.27
C LEU A 71 -25.12 -11.01 -1.75
N GLU A 72 -24.89 -10.07 -0.85
CA GLU A 72 -24.07 -8.90 -1.10
C GLU A 72 -22.66 -9.11 -0.52
N LEU A 73 -21.63 -8.96 -1.36
CA LEU A 73 -20.23 -9.01 -0.96
C LEU A 73 -19.61 -7.63 -1.13
N ASN A 74 -19.19 -7.02 -0.02
CA ASN A 74 -18.49 -5.75 -0.01
C ASN A 74 -16.98 -5.96 0.02
N LEU A 75 -16.31 -5.61 -1.08
CA LEU A 75 -14.88 -5.82 -1.30
C LEU A 75 -14.11 -4.49 -1.25
N LEU A 76 -13.06 -4.47 -0.44
CA LEU A 76 -12.08 -3.38 -0.39
C LEU A 76 -10.96 -3.59 -1.41
N ASP A 77 -10.54 -2.49 -2.04
CA ASP A 77 -9.58 -2.49 -3.15
C ASP A 77 -10.01 -3.45 -4.27
N GLY A 78 -11.33 -3.57 -4.47
CA GLY A 78 -11.94 -4.52 -5.39
C GLY A 78 -11.68 -4.18 -6.85
N GLN A 79 -11.48 -5.21 -7.67
CA GLN A 79 -11.30 -5.12 -9.11
C GLN A 79 -12.17 -6.15 -9.80
N ALA A 80 -12.78 -5.74 -10.91
CA ALA A 80 -13.54 -6.62 -11.80
C ALA A 80 -12.94 -6.50 -13.21
N VAL A 81 -12.61 -7.64 -13.81
CA VAL A 81 -12.02 -7.70 -15.16
C VAL A 81 -12.76 -8.78 -15.94
N GLU A 82 -13.31 -8.42 -17.09
CA GLU A 82 -13.86 -9.40 -18.03
C GLU A 82 -12.70 -10.17 -18.66
N ILE A 83 -12.71 -11.50 -18.49
CA ILE A 83 -11.65 -12.39 -18.99
C ILE A 83 -12.11 -13.20 -20.21
N ASP A 84 -13.42 -13.34 -20.41
CA ASP A 84 -14.06 -13.96 -21.56
C ASP A 84 -15.53 -13.48 -21.65
N GLN A 85 -16.22 -13.80 -22.74
CA GLN A 85 -17.63 -13.45 -22.95
C GLN A 85 -18.51 -13.94 -21.79
N GLY A 86 -18.99 -13.01 -20.98
CA GLY A 86 -19.84 -13.32 -19.82
C GLY A 86 -19.09 -13.87 -18.60
N VAL A 87 -17.75 -13.89 -18.62
CA VAL A 87 -16.93 -14.33 -17.49
C VAL A 87 -16.14 -13.16 -16.94
N THR A 88 -16.51 -12.74 -15.73
CA THR A 88 -15.83 -11.66 -15.00
C THR A 88 -15.02 -12.24 -13.84
N PHE A 89 -13.71 -11.99 -13.85
CA PHE A 89 -12.85 -12.23 -12.70
C PHE A 89 -12.98 -11.07 -11.72
N ILE A 90 -13.37 -11.37 -10.48
CA ILE A 90 -13.50 -10.39 -9.41
C ILE A 90 -12.50 -10.72 -8.30
N ASN A 91 -11.68 -9.75 -7.90
CA ASN A 91 -10.77 -9.86 -6.77
C ASN A 91 -10.96 -8.68 -5.80
N GLY A 92 -10.62 -8.88 -4.54
CA GLY A 92 -10.69 -7.84 -3.51
C GLY A 92 -10.53 -8.43 -2.11
N LYS A 93 -10.46 -7.57 -1.10
CA LYS A 93 -10.43 -7.99 0.30
C LYS A 93 -11.82 -7.93 0.89
N VAL A 94 -12.28 -9.02 1.50
CA VAL A 94 -13.55 -9.03 2.23
C VAL A 94 -13.46 -8.07 3.42
N LEU A 95 -14.43 -7.18 3.52
CA LEU A 95 -14.60 -6.29 4.65
C LEU A 95 -15.51 -7.02 5.65
N ASP A 96 -14.92 -7.74 6.60
CA ASP A 96 -15.68 -8.36 7.67
C ASP A 96 -16.02 -7.27 8.71
N ILE A 97 -17.29 -6.87 8.76
CA ILE A 97 -17.79 -5.87 9.71
C ILE A 97 -18.16 -6.50 11.07
N PHE A 98 -17.96 -7.82 11.24
CA PHE A 98 -18.29 -8.55 12.46
C PHE A 98 -17.06 -8.97 13.30
N SER A 99 -15.85 -8.51 12.94
CA SER A 99 -14.61 -8.77 13.68
C SER A 99 -14.22 -7.67 14.65
#